data_AF-A0A929NF36-F1
#
_entry.id   AF-A0A929NF36-F1
#
_cell.length_a   1.000
_cell.length_b   1.000
_cell.length_c   1.000
_cell.angle_alpha   90.00
_cell.angle_beta   90.00
_cell.angle_gamma   90.00
#
_symmetry.space_group_name_H-M   'P 1'
#
loop_
_entity.id
_entity.type
_entity.pdbx_description
1 polymer ?
#
loop_
_entity_poly.entity_id
_entity_poly.type
_entity_poly.pdbx_seq_one_letter_code
_entity_poly.pdbx_strand_id
1 'polypeptide(L)' 'MNKQPAVYILASKRNCTLYIGVTSDLVKRIWEHKNNIV' A
#
# COMPACT_ATOMS: atom_id res chain seq x y z
N MET A 1 -3.12 -8.72 20.36
CA MET A 1 -3.64 -7.51 19.69
C MET A 1 -4.06 -7.91 18.29
N ASN A 2 -5.36 -7.92 17.99
CA ASN A 2 -5.84 -8.38 16.68
C ASN A 2 -5.47 -7.35 15.61
N LYS A 3 -4.79 -7.79 14.56
CA LYS A 3 -4.51 -6.97 13.39
C LYS A 3 -5.78 -6.92 12.53
N GLN A 4 -6.31 -5.72 12.32
CA GLN A 4 -7.45 -5.50 11.43
C GLN A 4 -6.93 -5.31 10.00
N PRO A 5 -7.37 -6.14 9.04
CA PRO A 5 -7.01 -5.92 7.65
C PRO A 5 -7.74 -4.70 7.10
N ALA A 6 -7.03 -3.87 6.35
CA ALA A 6 -7.56 -2.73 5.61
C ALA A 6 -7.26 -2.88 4.12
N VAL A 7 -8.23 -2.52 3.29
CA VAL A 7 -8.07 -2.41 1.83
C VAL A 7 -7.58 -1.01 1.51
N TYR A 8 -6.60 -0.88 0.63
CA TYR A 8 -6.06 0.42 0.21
C TYR A 8 -5.94 0.53 -1.30
N ILE A 9 -5.99 1.76 -1.79
CA ILE A 9 -5.83 2.13 -3.20
C ILE A 9 -4.70 3.17 -3.29
N LEU A 10 -3.64 2.89 -4.04
CA LEU A 10 -2.57 3.84 -4.36
C LEU A 10 -2.60 4.18 -5.84
N ALA A 11 -2.34 5.44 -6.17
CA ALA A 11 -2.22 5.90 -7.55
C ALA A 11 -0.79 6.36 -7.83
N SER A 12 -0.22 5.95 -8.96
CA SER A 12 1.07 6.46 -9.42
C SER A 12 0.91 7.90 -9.94
N LYS A 13 1.83 8.79 -9.54
CA LYS A 13 1.75 10.23 -9.85
C LYS A 13 1.74 10.53 -11.35
N ARG A 14 2.39 9.69 -12.16
CA ARG A 14 2.70 9.99 -13.57
C ARG A 14 2.07 9.02 -14.58
N ASN A 15 1.71 7.80 -14.17
CA ASN A 15 1.36 6.73 -15.10
C ASN A 15 -0.05 6.15 -14.91
N CYS A 16 -0.96 6.82 -14.18
CA CYS A 16 -2.33 6.35 -13.91
C CYS A 16 -2.43 4.90 -13.43
N THR A 17 -1.37 4.40 -12.79
CA THR A 17 -1.34 3.01 -12.31
C THR A 17 -2.01 2.98 -10.95
N LEU A 18 -3.08 2.21 -10.85
CA LEU A 18 -3.78 1.98 -9.60
C LEU A 18 -3.33 0.66 -8.99
N TYR A 19 -2.88 0.71 -7.74
CA TYR A 19 -2.54 -0.45 -6.95
C TYR A 19 -3.60 -0.64 -5.88
N ILE A 20 -4.19 -1.83 -5.84
CA ILE A 20 -5.17 -2.22 -4.84
C ILE A 20 -4.55 -3.35 -4.02
N GLY A 21 -4.59 -3.23 -2.69
CA GLY A 21 -3.99 -4.23 -1.82
C GLY A 21 -4.63 -4.28 -0.44
N VAL A 22 -4.25 -5.29 0.33
CA VAL A 22 -4.68 -5.48 1.71
C VAL A 22 -3.46 -5.43 2.62
N THR A 23 -3.57 -4.70 3.72
CA THR A 23 -2.54 -4.65 4.76
C THR A 23 -3.17 -4.44 6.12
N SER A 24 -2.50 -4.90 7.18
CA SER A 24 -2.83 -4.53 8.55
C SER A 24 -2.01 -3.33 9.05
N ASP A 25 -1.05 -2.87 8.25
CA ASP A 25 -0.18 -1.72 8.52
C ASP A 25 0.03 -0.93 7.23
N LEU A 26 -0.65 0.22 7.14
CA LEU A 26 -0.63 1.07 5.94
C LEU A 26 0.68 1.85 5.82
N VAL A 27 1.25 2.29 6.94
CA VAL A 27 2.47 3.11 6.94
C VAL A 27 3.65 2.31 6.43
N LYS A 28 3.82 1.09 6.96
CA LYS A 28 4.85 0.17 6.49
C LYS A 28 4.67 -0.13 5.00
N ARG A 29 3.45 -0.40 4.56
CA ARG A 29 3.18 -0.77 3.17
C ARG A 29 3.46 0.38 2.20
N ILE A 30 3.14 1.63 2.55
CA ILE A 30 3.49 2.80 1.75
C ILE A 30 5.01 2.95 1.62
N TRP A 31 5.76 2.72 2.71
CA TRP A 31 7.22 2.79 2.68
C TRP A 31 7.83 1.72 1.76
N GLU A 32 7.36 0.48 1.83
CA GLU A 32 7.81 -0.61 0.94
C GLU A 32 7.60 -0.26 -0.54
N HIS A 33 6.42 0.24 -0.90
CA HIS A 33 6.10 0.68 -2.27
C HIS A 33 6.97 1.85 -2.74
N LYS A 34 7.28 2.81 -1.87
CA LYS A 34 8.16 3.94 -2.21
C LYS A 34 9.62 3.54 -2.44
N ASN A 35 10.08 2.47 -1.80
CA ASN A 35 11.45 2.01 -1.87
C ASN A 35 11.65 0.81 -2.82
N ASN A 36 10.59 0.41 -3.55
CA ASN A 36 10.59 -0.75 -4.46
C ASN A 36 11.04 -2.06 -3.79
N ILE A 37 10.54 -2.32 -2.57
CA ILE A 37 10.89 -3.50 -1.75
C ILE A 37 9.72 -4.50 -1.72
N VAL A 38 8.90 -4.49 -2.76
CA VAL A 38 7.66 -5.26 -2.93
C VAL A 38 7.57 -5.84 -4.32
#